data_AF-A0A1I7SI08-F1
#
_entry.id   AF-A0A1I7SI08-F1
#
_cell.length_a   1.000
_cell.length_b   1.000
_cell.length_c   1.000
_cell.angle_alpha   90.00
_cell.angle_beta   90.00
_cell.angle_gamma   90.00
#
_symmetry.space_group_name_H-M   'P 1'
#
loop_
_entity.id
_entity.type
_entity.pdbx_description
1 polymer ?
#
loop_
_entity_poly.entity_id
_entity_poly.type
_entity_poly.pdbx_seq_one_letter_code
_entity_poly.pdbx_strand_id
1 'polypeptide(L)'
;MISQTARYIYAIRHAEREDNINRNWRPAPGDSHDNPPLSAKGRLQAEDLRAYFADKDIEAIFVSPFDRAIETASILVGDKNINILVEPGMCEVNNFLFYNPLL
;
A
#
# COMPACT_ATOMS: atom_id res chain seq x y z
N MET A 1 -38.78 -8.09 -4.73
CA MET A 1 -37.74 -8.47 -3.74
C MET A 1 -36.51 -7.67 -4.04
N ILE A 2 -36.12 -6.74 -3.17
CA ILE A 2 -34.84 -6.03 -3.31
C ILE A 2 -33.81 -6.99 -2.69
N SER A 3 -32.98 -7.62 -3.52
CA SER A 3 -31.85 -8.40 -3.01
C SER A 3 -30.89 -7.43 -2.34
N GLN A 4 -30.76 -7.51 -1.02
CA GLN A 4 -29.81 -6.70 -0.29
C GLN A 4 -28.43 -7.33 -0.50
N THR A 5 -27.67 -6.79 -1.45
CA THR A 5 -26.29 -7.22 -1.72
C THR A 5 -25.40 -6.72 -0.58
N ALA A 6 -24.83 -7.65 0.19
CA ALA A 6 -23.82 -7.32 1.18
C ALA A 6 -22.57 -6.77 0.47
N ARG A 7 -22.03 -5.65 0.98
CA ARG A 7 -20.77 -5.07 0.50
C ARG A 7 -19.70 -5.28 1.56
N TYR A 8 -18.57 -5.84 1.15
CA TYR A 8 -17.40 -5.99 2.00
C TYR A 8 -16.38 -4.90 1.66
N ILE A 9 -15.82 -4.27 2.69
CA ILE A 9 -14.73 -3.30 2.56
C ILE A 9 -13.56 -3.83 3.38
N TYR A 10 -12.43 -4.04 2.73
CA TYR A 10 -11.19 -4.47 3.37
C TYR A 10 -10.25 -3.27 3.46
N ALA A 11 -9.94 -2.84 4.69
CA ALA A 11 -8.91 -1.84 4.93
C ALA A 11 -7.58 -2.55 5.19
N ILE A 12 -6.62 -2.37 4.27
CA ILE A 12 -5.32 -3.05 4.31
C ILE A 12 -4.24 -1.99 4.44
N ARG A 13 -3.33 -2.18 5.40
CA ARG A 13 -2.10 -1.39 5.50
C ARG A 13 -1.07 -1.93 4.52
N HIS A 14 -0.27 -1.04 3.92
CA HIS A 14 0.88 -1.46 3.11
C HIS A 14 1.82 -2.38 3.91
N ALA A 15 2.55 -3.25 3.21
CA ALA A 15 3.53 -4.13 3.82
C ALA A 15 4.78 -3.37 4.31
N GLU A 16 5.70 -4.05 4.99
CA GLU A 16 6.87 -3.44 5.62
C GLU A 16 7.71 -2.58 4.65
N ARG A 17 8.00 -1.33 5.07
CA ARG A 17 8.83 -0.36 4.32
C ARG A 17 10.32 -0.71 4.44
N GLU A 18 11.10 -0.40 3.42
CA GLU A 18 12.56 -0.60 3.43
C GLU A 18 13.27 0.23 4.52
N ASP A 19 12.87 1.48 4.74
CA ASP A 19 13.50 2.38 5.72
C ASP A 19 13.27 1.96 7.19
N ASN A 20 12.25 1.14 7.47
CA ASN A 20 12.03 0.55 8.79
C ASN A 20 13.15 -0.41 9.20
N ILE A 21 13.83 -1.02 8.21
CA ILE A 21 14.88 -2.02 8.42
C ILE A 21 16.25 -1.44 8.08
N ASN A 22 16.33 -0.69 6.98
CA ASN A 22 17.54 -0.11 6.47
C ASN A 22 17.62 1.40 6.79
N ARG A 23 18.26 1.74 7.90
CA ARG A 23 18.48 3.13 8.33
C ARG A 23 19.29 3.98 7.33
N ASN A 24 20.00 3.32 6.41
CA ASN A 24 20.78 3.98 5.37
C ASN A 24 20.01 4.17 4.07
N TRP A 25 18.74 3.73 4.00
CA TRP A 25 17.89 3.98 2.85
C TRP A 25 17.78 5.48 2.59
N ARG A 26 17.86 5.86 1.32
CA ARG A 26 17.70 7.24 0.85
C ARG A 26 16.82 7.22 -0.40
N PRO A 27 15.93 8.22 -0.57
CA PRO A 27 15.16 8.36 -1.79
C PRO A 27 16.08 8.63 -2.98
N ALA A 28 15.62 8.31 -4.20
CA ALA A 28 16.33 8.72 -5.40
C ALA A 28 16.26 10.25 -5.56
N PRO A 29 17.19 10.88 -6.31
CA PRO A 29 17.13 12.31 -6.58
C PRO A 29 15.80 12.71 -7.22
N GLY A 30 15.01 13.54 -6.53
CA GLY A 30 13.69 13.99 -6.98
C GLY A 30 12.51 13.35 -6.23
N ASP A 31 12.74 12.29 -5.46
CA ASP A 31 11.69 11.61 -4.70
C ASP A 31 11.54 12.14 -3.27
N SER A 32 10.34 11.93 -2.69
CA SER A 32 10.07 12.25 -1.29
C SER A 32 10.79 11.29 -0.34
N HIS A 33 11.33 11.82 0.76
CA HIS A 33 11.91 11.02 1.85
C HIS A 33 10.89 10.09 2.51
N ASP A 34 9.59 10.41 2.42
CA ASP A 34 8.52 9.59 2.98
C ASP A 34 7.84 8.69 1.93
N ASN A 35 8.60 8.29 0.91
CA ASN A 35 8.14 7.31 -0.08
C ASN A 35 9.08 6.10 -0.26
N PRO A 36 9.49 5.42 0.82
CA PRO A 36 10.27 4.21 0.66
C PRO A 36 9.42 3.08 0.05
N PRO A 37 10.04 2.22 -0.78
CA PRO A 37 9.39 1.02 -1.31
C PRO A 37 9.26 -0.06 -0.22
N LEU A 38 8.73 -1.24 -0.59
CA LEU A 38 8.70 -2.38 0.30
C LEU A 38 10.10 -2.97 0.55
N SER A 39 10.30 -3.49 1.76
CA SER A 39 11.45 -4.33 2.08
C SER A 39 11.34 -5.70 1.41
N ALA A 40 12.42 -6.50 1.41
CA ALA A 40 12.36 -7.88 0.95
C ALA A 40 11.31 -8.70 1.72
N LYS A 41 11.22 -8.50 3.04
CA LYS A 41 10.20 -9.12 3.89
C LYS A 41 8.81 -8.54 3.63
N GLY A 42 8.70 -7.24 3.35
CA GLY A 42 7.45 -6.59 2.95
C GLY A 42 6.85 -7.23 1.70
N ARG A 43 7.67 -7.58 0.70
CA ARG A 43 7.20 -8.31 -0.49
C ARG A 43 6.64 -9.68 -0.15
N LEU A 44 7.27 -10.43 0.76
CA LEU A 44 6.74 -11.72 1.23
C LEU A 44 5.39 -11.56 1.94
N GLN A 45 5.23 -10.51 2.76
CA GLN A 45 3.95 -10.20 3.40
C GLN A 45 2.85 -9.88 2.38
N ALA A 46 3.20 -9.20 1.29
CA ALA A 46 2.25 -8.92 0.20
C ALA A 46 1.87 -10.19 -0.57
N GLU A 47 2.78 -11.16 -0.72
CA GLU A 47 2.46 -12.48 -1.28
C GLU A 47 1.54 -13.30 -0.35
N ASP A 48 1.77 -13.26 0.97
CA ASP A 48 0.86 -13.88 1.94
C ASP A 48 -0.55 -13.26 1.86
N LEU A 49 -0.62 -11.94 1.68
CA LEU A 49 -1.86 -11.21 1.43
C LEU A 49 -2.54 -11.67 0.13
N ARG A 50 -1.78 -11.80 -0.96
CA ARG A 50 -2.28 -12.33 -2.24
C ARG A 50 -2.89 -13.72 -2.04
N ALA A 51 -2.20 -14.61 -1.33
CA ALA A 51 -2.70 -15.95 -1.03
C ALA A 51 -4.01 -15.91 -0.23
N TYR A 52 -4.10 -15.04 0.78
CA TYR A 52 -5.33 -14.86 1.55
C TYR A 52 -6.52 -14.35 0.71
N PHE A 53 -6.26 -13.53 -0.32
CA PHE A 53 -7.29 -12.99 -1.22
C PHE A 53 -7.49 -13.82 -2.50
N ALA A 54 -6.88 -15.00 -2.61
CA ALA A 54 -6.97 -15.83 -3.81
C ALA A 54 -8.42 -16.18 -4.17
N ASP A 55 -9.25 -16.49 -3.17
CA ASP A 55 -10.64 -16.96 -3.28
C ASP A 55 -11.69 -15.85 -3.18
N LYS A 56 -11.27 -14.59 -2.99
CA LYS A 56 -12.17 -13.45 -2.84
C LYS A 56 -12.41 -12.78 -4.18
N ASP A 57 -13.68 -12.46 -4.44
CA ASP A 57 -14.10 -11.66 -5.58
C ASP A 57 -13.88 -10.18 -5.25
N ILE A 58 -12.90 -9.57 -5.91
CA ILE A 58 -12.50 -8.18 -5.68
C ILE A 58 -12.92 -7.37 -6.89
N GLU A 59 -13.89 -6.49 -6.70
CA GLU A 59 -14.42 -5.63 -7.76
C GLU A 59 -13.49 -4.44 -8.07
N ALA A 60 -12.86 -3.87 -7.03
CA ALA A 60 -11.98 -2.72 -7.16
C ALA A 60 -10.98 -2.65 -6.01
N ILE A 61 -9.81 -2.07 -6.29
CA ILE A 61 -8.78 -1.77 -5.29
C ILE A 61 -8.50 -0.27 -5.32
N PHE A 62 -8.55 0.37 -4.15
CA PHE A 62 -8.19 1.76 -3.96
C PHE A 62 -6.90 1.85 -3.15
N VAL A 63 -5.95 2.68 -3.58
CA VAL A 63 -4.64 2.79 -2.93
C VAL A 63 -4.21 4.23 -2.78
N SER A 64 -3.44 4.52 -1.73
CA SER A 64 -2.73 5.78 -1.63
C SER A 64 -1.61 5.87 -2.68
N PRO A 65 -1.19 7.08 -3.08
CA PRO A 65 -0.19 7.30 -4.13
C PRO A 65 1.25 6.94 -3.72
N PHE A 66 1.47 6.25 -2.60
CA PHE A 66 2.80 5.87 -2.15
C PHE A 66 3.27 4.55 -2.79
N ASP A 67 4.55 4.47 -3.12
CA ASP A 67 5.16 3.31 -3.80
C ASP A 67 4.93 2.03 -3.01
N ARG A 68 5.10 2.08 -1.67
CA ARG A 68 4.79 0.95 -0.77
C ARG A 68 3.36 0.43 -0.90
N ALA A 69 2.38 1.32 -1.06
CA ALA A 69 0.97 0.95 -1.15
C ALA A 69 0.64 0.40 -2.54
N ILE A 70 1.14 1.06 -3.59
CA ILE A 70 1.00 0.62 -4.97
C ILE A 70 1.68 -0.74 -5.17
N GLU A 71 2.88 -0.95 -4.64
CA GLU A 71 3.62 -2.21 -4.73
C GLU A 71 2.87 -3.33 -3.99
N THR A 72 2.38 -3.07 -2.77
CA THR A 72 1.56 -4.04 -2.02
C THR A 72 0.32 -4.46 -2.82
N ALA A 73 -0.39 -3.50 -3.41
CA ALA A 73 -1.58 -3.76 -4.21
C ALA A 73 -1.26 -4.46 -5.53
N SER A 74 -0.15 -4.12 -6.17
CA SER A 74 0.30 -4.77 -7.42
C SER A 74 0.59 -6.25 -7.18
N ILE A 75 1.24 -6.59 -6.06
CA ILE A 75 1.48 -7.98 -5.66
C ILE A 75 0.14 -8.68 -5.34
N LEU A 76 -0.76 -8.04 -4.61
CA LEU A 76 -2.11 -8.57 -4.31
C LEU A 76 -2.90 -8.90 -5.59
N VAL A 77 -2.85 -8.01 -6.60
CA VAL A 77 -3.50 -8.23 -7.89
C VAL A 77 -2.89 -9.42 -8.62
N GLY A 78 -1.56 -9.49 -8.66
CA GLY A 78 -0.85 -10.53 -9.39
C GLY A 78 -1.33 -10.60 -10.84
N ASP A 79 -1.83 -11.78 -11.24
CA ASP A 79 -2.31 -12.03 -12.62
C ASP A 79 -3.82 -11.76 -12.80
N LYS A 80 -4.51 -11.27 -11.77
CA LYS A 80 -5.94 -10.95 -11.85
C LYS A 80 -6.14 -9.66 -12.66
N ASN A 81 -7.21 -9.61 -13.45
CA ASN A 81 -7.57 -8.40 -14.19
C ASN A 81 -8.42 -7.45 -13.33
N ILE A 82 -7.80 -6.83 -12.31
CA ILE A 82 -8.45 -5.90 -11.38
C ILE A 82 -7.80 -4.53 -11.51
N ASN A 83 -8.61 -3.47 -11.60
CA ASN A 83 -8.11 -2.10 -11.65
C ASN A 83 -7.62 -1.65 -10.27
N ILE A 84 -6.41 -1.11 -10.22
CA ILE A 84 -5.89 -0.36 -9.08
C ILE A 84 -6.19 1.13 -9.32
N LEU A 85 -6.99 1.71 -8.43
CA LEU A 85 -7.41 3.10 -8.48
C LEU A 85 -6.63 3.89 -7.42
N VAL A 86 -5.82 4.85 -7.85
CA VAL A 86 -5.05 5.69 -6.93
C VAL A 86 -5.93 6.81 -6.39
N GLU A 87 -6.03 6.92 -5.06
CA GLU A 87 -6.82 7.92 -4.35
C GLU A 87 -5.92 8.74 -3.40
N PRO A 88 -5.54 9.98 -3.78
CA PRO A 88 -4.72 10.86 -2.95
C PRO A 88 -5.32 11.17 -1.58
N GLY A 89 -6.64 11.09 -1.41
CA GLY A 89 -7.30 11.25 -0.11
C GLY A 89 -6.96 10.19 0.93
N MET A 90 -6.30 9.08 0.54
CA MET A 90 -5.91 7.98 1.42
C MET A 90 -4.46 8.03 1.90
N CYS A 91 -3.75 9.15 1.72
CA CYS A 91 -2.38 9.32 2.20
C CYS A 91 -2.27 9.15 3.73
N GLU A 92 -1.16 8.56 4.18
CA GLU A 92 -0.77 8.61 5.59
C GLU A 92 -0.70 10.06 6.08
N VAL A 93 -0.99 10.26 7.37
CA VAL A 93 -0.99 11.59 7.98
C VAL A 93 0.39 12.22 7.81
N ASN A 94 0.42 13.38 7.17
CA ASN A 94 1.66 14.12 6.98
C ASN A 94 2.16 14.62 8.34
N ASN A 95 3.19 13.96 8.87
CA ASN A 95 3.74 14.24 10.18
C ASN A 95 4.75 15.41 10.13
N PHE A 96 4.35 16.52 9.51
CA PHE A 96 5.19 17.70 9.26
C PHE A 96 5.88 18.24 10.52
N LEU A 97 5.29 18.02 11.70
CA LEU A 97 5.85 18.41 12.99
C LEU A 97 7.05 17.56 13.45
N PHE A 98 7.23 16.34 12.95
CA PHE A 98 8.35 15.46 13.34
C PHE A 98 9.58 15.56 12.43
N TYR A 99 9.44 16.17 11.25
CA TYR A 99 10.51 16.32 10.27
C TYR A 99 11.10 17.73 10.22
N ASN A 100 10.67 18.63 11.10
CA ASN A 100 11.26 19.95 11.24
C ASN A 100 12.24 19.97 12.43
N PRO A 101 13.56 19.96 12.21
CA PRO A 101 14.55 20.03 13.28
C PRO A 101 14.68 21.43 13.92
N LEU A 102 13.80 22.37 13.60
CA LEU A 102 13.81 23.76 14.09
C LEU A 102 12.68 24.10 15.08
N LEU A 103 12.03 23.10 15.67
CA LEU A 103 11.19 23.24 16.88
C LEU A 103 11.80 22.46 18.05
#